data_AF-X1UEN8-F1
#
_entry.id   AF-X1UEN8-F1
#
_cell.length_a   1.000
_cell.length_b   1.000
_cell.length_c   1.000
_cell.angle_alpha   90.00
_cell.angle_beta   90.00
_cell.angle_gamma   90.00
#
_symmetry.space_group_name_H-M   'P 1'
#
loop_
_entity.id
_entity.type
_entity.pdbx_description
1 polymer ?
#
loop_
_entity_poly.entity_id
_entity_poly.type
_entity_poly.pdbx_seq_one_letter_code
_entity_poly.pdbx_strand_id
1 'polypeptide(L)' 'FNDTKEITQTPFTGKPHSSNGFREREVTRIIDYIFVSEGIKTKKYDILVIKKDSVYVSDHYPVFSTIEF' A
#
# COMPACT_ATOMS: atom_id res chain seq x y z
N PHE A 1 0.73 -3.97 17.89
CA PHE A 1 0.23 -3.38 16.64
C PHE A 1 0.45 -4.37 15.52
N ASN A 2 -0.49 -4.47 14.58
CA ASN A 2 -0.48 -5.42 13.47
C ASN A 2 -0.37 -4.66 12.15
N ASP A 3 0.52 -5.10 11.26
CA ASP A 3 0.62 -4.56 9.90
C ASP A 3 -0.60 -5.00 9.08
N THR A 4 -1.36 -4.04 8.57
CA THR A 4 -2.55 -4.29 7.73
C THR A 4 -2.23 -5.15 6.49
N LYS A 5 -1.01 -5.11 5.96
CA LYS A 5 -0.56 -5.98 4.87
C LYS A 5 -0.55 -7.46 5.26
N GLU A 6 -0.20 -7.77 6.50
CA GLU A 6 -0.06 -9.15 6.98
C GLU A 6 -1.38 -9.73 7.49
N ILE A 7 -2.28 -8.88 7.99
CA ILE A 7 -3.56 -9.30 8.57
C ILE A 7 -4.78 -9.05 7.67
N THR A 8 -4.57 -8.65 6.40
CA THR A 8 -5.65 -8.45 5.44
C THR A 8 -6.38 -9.75 5.13
N GLN A 9 -7.71 -9.69 5.07
CA GLN A 9 -8.55 -10.83 4.67
C GLN A 9 -8.52 -11.10 3.15
N THR A 10 -8.10 -10.11 2.37
CA THR A 10 -8.00 -10.22 0.90
C THR A 10 -6.52 -10.25 0.50
N PRO A 11 -6.06 -11.25 -0.29
CA PRO A 11 -4.69 -11.29 -0.78
C PRO A 11 -4.33 -10.02 -1.58
N PHE A 12 -3.13 -9.50 -1.32
CA PHE A 12 -2.60 -8.36 -2.07
C PHE A 12 -2.15 -8.79 -3.47
N THR A 13 -2.64 -8.11 -4.50
CA THR A 13 -2.28 -8.35 -5.92
C THR A 13 -1.63 -7.15 -6.60
N GLY A 14 -1.35 -6.07 -5.84
CA GLY A 14 -0.77 -4.84 -6.37
C GLY A 14 0.74 -4.93 -6.59
N LYS A 15 1.39 -3.80 -6.93
CA LYS A 15 2.84 -3.76 -7.15
C LYS A 15 3.59 -3.94 -5.83
N PRO A 16 4.69 -4.73 -5.78
CA PRO A 16 5.40 -5.04 -4.55
C PRO A 16 6.31 -3.90 -4.02
N HIS A 17 5.99 -2.63 -4.33
CA HIS A 17 6.76 -1.48 -3.86
C HIS A 17 5.88 -0.26 -3.60
N SER A 18 6.27 0.55 -2.61
CA SER A 18 5.54 1.77 -2.23
C SER A 18 6.20 3.06 -2.71
N SER A 19 7.39 2.99 -3.34
CA SER A 19 8.10 4.17 -3.86
C SER A 19 8.54 3.97 -5.31
N ASN A 20 8.34 5.00 -6.13
CA ASN A 20 8.68 5.07 -7.55
C ASN A 20 9.79 6.09 -7.86
N GLY A 21 10.04 7.07 -6.97
CA GLY A 21 11.09 8.07 -7.19
C GLY A 21 10.93 8.84 -8.51
N PHE A 22 9.69 9.17 -8.86
CA PHE A 22 9.23 9.84 -10.09
C PHE A 22 9.55 9.14 -11.42
N ARG A 23 9.81 7.83 -11.40
CA ARG A 23 10.07 7.03 -12.60
C ARG A 23 9.55 5.60 -12.45
N GLU A 24 9.36 4.90 -13.56
CA GLU A 24 9.07 3.46 -13.50
C GLU A 24 10.30 2.73 -12.94
N ARG A 25 10.11 1.87 -11.93
CA ARG A 25 11.18 1.10 -11.30
C ARG A 25 10.75 -0.34 -11.08
N GLU A 26 11.66 -1.27 -11.34
CA GLU A 26 11.53 -2.68 -10.96
C GLU A 26 12.12 -2.93 -9.57
N VAL A 27 11.61 -2.23 -8.56
CA VAL A 27 12.00 -2.44 -7.16
C VAL A 27 10.86 -3.19 -6.46
N THR A 28 11.18 -4.06 -5.50
CA THR A 28 10.20 -4.85 -4.73
C THR A 28 10.24 -4.48 -3.25
N ARG A 29 10.42 -3.19 -2.92
CA ARG A 29 10.55 -2.72 -1.54
C ARG A 29 9.37 -1.86 -1.13
N ILE A 30 8.71 -2.26 -0.05
CA ILE A 30 7.68 -1.47 0.66
C ILE A 30 8.39 -0.75 1.81
N ILE A 31 8.22 0.57 1.89
CA ILE A 31 8.78 1.42 2.95
C ILE A 31 7.72 2.29 3.64
N ASP A 32 6.47 2.20 3.21
CA ASP A 32 5.31 2.89 3.76
C ASP A 32 4.36 1.82 4.33
N TYR A 33 3.87 2.02 5.56
CA TYR A 33 3.14 1.01 6.32
C TYR A 33 1.92 1.60 7.03
N ILE A 34 0.90 0.77 7.23
CA ILE A 34 -0.24 1.08 8.10
C ILE A 34 -0.31 0.01 9.18
N PHE A 35 -0.09 0.42 10.42
CA PHE A 35 -0.23 -0.43 11.61
C PHE A 35 -1.54 -0.12 12.33
N VAL A 36 -2.24 -1.15 12.77
CA VAL A 36 -3.47 -1.04 13.57
C VAL A 36 -3.33 -1.71 14.93
N SER A 37 -4.15 -1.30 15.89
CA SER A 37 -4.26 -1.99 17.19
C SER A 37 -4.79 -3.41 17.03
N GLU A 38 -4.55 -4.24 18.04
CA GLU A 38 -5.16 -5.57 18.11
C GLU A 38 -6.69 -5.48 18.15
N GLY A 39 -7.38 -6.46 17.56
CA GLY A 39 -8.85 -6.49 17.46
C GLY A 39 -9.44 -5.77 16.24
N ILE A 40 -8.69 -4.87 15.58
CA ILE A 40 -9.15 -4.22 14.34
C ILE A 40 -9.08 -5.20 13.17
N LYS A 41 -10.20 -5.37 12.46
CA LYS A 41 -10.27 -6.24 11.29
C LYS A 41 -9.84 -5.49 10.03
N THR A 42 -8.88 -6.04 9.30
CA THR A 42 -8.45 -5.50 8.01
C THR A 42 -9.12 -6.24 6.86
N LYS A 43 -10.04 -5.58 6.15
CA LYS A 43 -10.75 -6.18 5.00
C LYS A 43 -9.90 -6.22 3.75
N LYS A 44 -9.20 -5.11 3.48
CA LYS A 44 -8.39 -4.91 2.29
C LYS A 44 -7.10 -4.17 2.63
N TYR A 45 -6.05 -4.53 1.92
CA TYR A 45 -4.78 -3.80 1.81
C TYR A 45 -4.45 -3.62 0.33
N ASP A 46 -3.95 -2.43 -0.05
CA ASP A 46 -3.55 -2.14 -1.44
C ASP A 46 -2.45 -1.06 -1.51
N ILE A 47 -1.80 -0.99 -2.67
CA ILE A 47 -0.84 0.07 -3.02
C ILE A 47 -1.30 0.68 -4.35
N LEU A 48 -1.76 1.93 -4.31
CA LEU A 48 -2.42 2.55 -5.44
C LEU A 48 -1.42 3.28 -6.34
N VAL A 49 -1.23 2.78 -7.56
CA VAL A 49 -0.42 3.47 -8.57
C VAL A 49 -1.25 4.59 -9.19
N ILE A 50 -0.91 5.84 -8.89
CA ILE A 50 -1.62 7.01 -9.41
C ILE A 50 -0.68 7.83 -10.30
N LYS A 51 -1.11 8.04 -11.55
CA LYS A 51 -0.50 8.97 -12.50
C LYS A 51 -1.57 9.97 -12.94
N LYS A 52 -1.19 11.24 -13.07
CA LYS A 52 -2.01 12.28 -13.69
C LYS A 52 -1.26 12.79 -14.91
N ASP A 53 -1.90 12.79 -16.07
CA ASP A 53 -1.28 13.21 -17.34
C ASP A 53 0.08 12.52 -17.59
N SER A 54 0.14 11.21 -17.30
CA SER A 54 1.35 10.35 -17.34
C SER A 54 2.46 10.69 -16.35
N VAL A 55 2.28 11.68 -15.48
CA VAL A 55 3.23 12.06 -14.42
C VAL A 55 2.82 11.40 -13.11
N TYR A 56 3.80 10.85 -12.38
CA TYR A 56 3.57 10.38 -11.01
C TYR A 56 3.20 11.56 -10.12
N VAL A 57 2.07 11.44 -9.42
CA VAL A 57 1.59 12.52 -8.52
C VAL A 57 2.46 12.70 -7.27
N SER A 58 3.27 11.69 -6.94
CA SER A 58 4.24 11.66 -5.84
C SER A 58 5.30 10.60 -6.14
N ASP A 59 6.48 10.70 -5.53
CA ASP A 59 7.51 9.67 -5.57
C ASP A 59 7.17 8.44 -4.70
N HIS A 60 6.13 8.55 -3.87
CA HIS A 60 5.54 7.44 -3.12
C HIS A 60 4.12 7.14 -3.61
N TYR A 61 3.74 5.87 -3.64
CA TYR A 61 2.37 5.44 -3.86
C TYR A 61 1.60 5.42 -2.53
N PRO A 62 0.33 5.83 -2.52
CA PRO A 62 -0.52 5.64 -1.35
C PRO A 62 -0.65 4.16 -0.98
N VAL A 63 -0.35 3.85 0.28
CA VAL A 63 -0.74 2.58 0.92
C VAL A 63 -2.15 2.78 1.47
N PHE A 64 -3.05 1.86 1.16
CA PHE A 64 -4.47 1.97 1.45
C PHE A 64 -4.96 0.74 2.21
N SER A 65 -5.81 0.96 3.22
CA SER A 65 -6.47 -0.12 3.94
C SER A 65 -7.93 0.20 4.24
N THR A 66 -8.80 -0.81 4.15
CA THR A 66 -10.18 -0.75 4.63
C THR A 66 -10.29 -1.58 5.91
N ILE A 67 -10.73 -0.95 7.00
CA ILE A 67 -10.80 -1.56 8.32
C ILE A 67 -12.22 -1.53 8.90
N GLU A 68 -12.51 -2.43 9.82
CA GLU A 68 -13.75 -2.56 10.58
C GLU A 68 -13.42 -2.66 12.08
N PHE A 69 -14.22 -1.99 12.91
CA PHE A 69 -14.07 -1.89 14.37
C PHE A 69 -15.15 -2.70 15.09
#